data_AF-A0A135RYG6-F1
#
_entry.id   AF-A0A135RYG6-F1
#
_cell.length_a   1.000
_cell.length_b   1.000
_cell.length_c   1.000
_cell.angle_alpha   90.00
_cell.angle_beta   90.00
_cell.angle_gamma   90.00
#
_symmetry.space_group_name_H-M   'P 1'
#
loop_
_entity.id
_entity.type
_entity.pdbx_description
1 polymer ?
#
loop_
_entity_poly.entity_id
_entity_poly.type
_entity_poly.pdbx_seq_one_letter_code
_entity_poly.pdbx_strand_id
1 'polypeptide(L)'
;MAEPSITNFLLRSLLPPDAADFIHKNALHPSSPVQQLKGHALAAASRAFDELYPYLAPAVDATLDFLHSSPELVSFAVLLALLAATVIVLNWIRRVVAFWTALVLRLAFWGGVVVVVAAVWQRGVFETARDAVVVGGKVVGFAAAAKDVWVSEYRRYEEETKTQGNRYR
;
A
#
# COMPACT_ATOMS: atom_id res chain seq x y z
N MET A 1 18.52 34.63 14.78
CA MET A 1 18.32 33.30 15.42
C MET A 1 17.36 32.56 14.52
N ALA A 2 17.84 31.63 13.69
CA ALA A 2 17.00 30.91 12.72
C ALA A 2 16.42 29.67 13.41
N GLU A 3 15.10 29.49 13.33
CA GLU A 3 14.41 28.40 14.01
C GLU A 3 14.86 27.03 13.47
N PRO A 4 15.12 26.04 14.35
CA PRO A 4 15.44 24.69 13.92
C PRO A 4 14.20 24.08 13.26
N SER A 5 14.28 23.86 11.94
CA SER A 5 13.18 23.24 11.19
C SER A 5 12.88 21.85 11.76
N ILE A 6 11.58 21.55 11.93
CA ILE A 6 11.06 20.27 12.45
C ILE A 6 11.67 19.07 11.70
N THR A 7 11.97 19.27 10.40
CA THR A 7 12.70 18.32 9.55
C THR A 7 14.06 17.92 10.13
N ASN A 8 14.83 18.88 10.67
CA ASN A 8 16.16 18.63 11.24
C ASN A 8 16.08 17.85 12.57
N PHE A 9 15.05 18.13 13.37
CA PHE A 9 14.76 17.38 14.60
C PHE A 9 14.34 15.94 14.31
N LEU A 10 13.44 15.74 13.34
CA LEU A 10 12.98 14.41 12.95
C LEU A 10 14.10 13.56 12.34
N LEU A 11 14.92 14.13 11.46
CA LEU A 11 16.07 13.47 10.85
C LEU A 11 17.09 12.99 11.89
N ARG A 12 17.35 13.77 12.95
CA ARG A 12 18.25 13.37 14.04
C ARG A 12 17.63 12.36 15.01
N SER A 13 16.30 12.35 15.15
CA SER A 13 15.61 11.44 16.07
C SER A 13 15.40 10.03 15.49
N LEU A 14 15.30 9.89 14.17
CA LEU A 14 14.98 8.65 13.48
C LEU A 14 16.19 7.99 12.81
N LEU A 15 17.26 8.74 12.51
CA LEU A 15 18.46 8.20 11.88
C LEU A 15 19.67 8.27 12.82
N PRO A 16 20.52 7.22 12.86
CA PRO A 16 21.81 7.27 13.53
C PRO A 16 22.64 8.48 13.06
N PRO A 17 23.45 9.11 13.93
CA PRO A 17 24.21 10.33 13.61
C PRO A 17 25.07 10.18 12.35
N ASP A 18 25.60 8.98 12.08
CA ASP A 18 26.41 8.67 10.90
C ASP A 18 25.60 8.71 9.59
N ALA A 19 24.31 8.37 9.64
CA ALA A 19 23.42 8.39 8.49
C ALA A 19 22.91 9.82 8.19
N ALA A 20 22.74 10.66 9.21
CA ALA A 20 22.37 12.06 9.03
C ALA A 20 23.48 12.86 8.33
N ASP A 21 24.74 12.64 8.71
CA ASP A 21 25.90 13.27 8.05
C ASP A 21 26.07 12.78 6.61
N PHE A 22 25.83 11.50 6.33
CA PHE A 22 25.93 10.96 4.97
C PHE A 22 24.83 11.50 4.04
N ILE A 23 23.60 11.68 4.54
CA ILE A 23 22.49 12.27 3.78
C ILE A 23 22.73 13.75 3.52
N HIS A 24 23.20 14.51 4.52
CA HIS A 24 23.48 15.93 4.35
C HIS A 24 24.67 16.18 3.40
N LYS A 25 25.71 15.35 3.51
CA LYS A 25 26.93 15.45 2.68
C LYS A 25 26.74 14.92 1.26
N ASN A 26 25.94 13.87 1.06
CA ASN A 26 25.88 13.14 -0.22
C ASN A 26 24.51 13.15 -0.91
N ALA A 27 23.39 13.25 -0.18
CA ALA A 27 22.04 13.23 -0.76
C ALA A 27 21.43 14.63 -0.95
N LEU A 28 21.81 15.61 -0.13
CA LEU A 28 21.30 16.98 -0.19
C LEU A 28 22.22 17.97 -0.93
N HIS A 29 23.42 17.55 -1.35
CA HIS A 29 24.32 18.41 -2.11
C HIS A 29 23.81 18.64 -3.56
N PRO A 30 23.85 19.87 -4.11
CA PRO A 30 23.36 20.22 -5.46
C PRO A 30 23.90 19.37 -6.62
N SER A 31 25.02 18.66 -6.41
CA SER A 31 25.67 17.79 -7.39
C SER A 31 25.53 16.29 -7.09
N SER A 32 24.65 15.91 -6.16
CA SER A 32 24.41 14.51 -5.79
C SER A 32 23.99 13.64 -6.99
N PRO A 33 24.48 12.39 -7.12
CA PRO A 33 24.06 11.45 -8.16
C PRO A 33 22.54 11.22 -8.20
N VAL A 34 21.86 11.34 -7.06
CA VAL A 34 20.40 11.21 -6.98
C VAL A 34 19.70 12.41 -7.63
N GLN A 35 20.25 13.61 -7.47
CA GLN A 35 19.71 14.82 -8.11
C GLN A 35 19.98 14.80 -9.62
N GLN A 36 21.14 14.30 -10.06
CA GLN A 36 21.44 14.09 -11.48
C GLN A 36 20.49 13.05 -12.10
N LEU A 37 20.23 11.94 -11.42
CA LEU A 37 19.27 10.91 -11.87
C LEU A 37 17.86 11.49 -11.97
N LYS A 38 17.43 12.28 -10.99
CA LYS A 38 16.13 12.98 -11.02
C LYS A 38 16.07 13.95 -12.20
N GLY A 39 17.11 14.75 -12.40
CA GLY A 39 17.19 15.70 -13.51
C GLY A 39 17.11 14.99 -14.87
N HIS A 40 17.85 13.88 -15.02
CA HIS A 40 17.82 13.07 -16.24
C HIS A 40 16.49 12.36 -16.43
N ALA A 41 15.87 11.84 -15.37
CA ALA A 41 14.56 11.21 -15.43
C ALA A 41 13.47 12.22 -15.81
N LEU A 42 13.50 13.43 -15.25
CA LEU A 42 12.57 14.50 -15.61
C LEU A 42 12.78 14.96 -17.05
N ALA A 43 14.03 15.11 -17.49
CA ALA A 43 14.34 15.49 -18.87
C ALA A 43 13.98 14.38 -19.88
N ALA A 44 14.13 13.10 -19.49
CA ALA A 44 13.71 11.97 -20.32
C ALA A 44 12.18 11.88 -20.40
N ALA A 45 11.50 12.10 -19.27
CA ALA A 45 10.04 12.14 -19.23
C ALA A 45 9.48 13.30 -20.07
N SER A 46 10.07 14.50 -19.98
CA SER A 46 9.61 15.65 -20.76
C SER A 46 9.81 15.44 -22.26
N ARG A 47 10.95 14.88 -22.69
CA ARG A 47 11.20 14.55 -24.10
C ARG A 47 10.23 13.49 -24.62
N ALA A 48 9.98 12.44 -23.83
CA ALA A 48 8.99 11.42 -24.20
C ALA A 48 7.59 12.03 -24.33
N PHE A 49 7.24 12.98 -23.46
CA PHE A 49 6.01 13.75 -23.59
C PHE A 49 5.97 14.59 -24.87
N ASP A 50 7.04 15.32 -25.19
CA ASP A 50 7.10 16.17 -26.39
C ASP A 50 7.00 15.35 -27.69
N GLU A 51 7.60 14.16 -27.73
CA GLU A 51 7.49 13.24 -28.87
C GLU A 51 6.09 12.63 -29.01
N LEU A 52 5.42 12.36 -27.88
CA LEU A 52 4.08 11.79 -27.86
C LEU A 52 2.98 12.85 -28.02
N TYR A 53 3.27 14.10 -27.69
CA TYR A 53 2.33 15.22 -27.75
C TYR A 53 1.58 15.32 -29.08
N PRO A 54 2.22 15.31 -30.28
CA PRO A 54 1.49 15.42 -31.54
C PRO A 54 0.51 14.27 -31.82
N TYR A 55 0.74 13.09 -31.24
CA TYR A 55 -0.17 11.95 -31.37
C TYR A 55 -1.33 12.00 -30.36
N LEU A 56 -1.09 12.63 -29.21
CA LEU A 56 -2.09 12.81 -28.15
C LEU A 56 -2.95 14.07 -28.36
N ALA A 57 -2.38 15.12 -28.96
CA ALA A 57 -3.03 16.39 -29.24
C ALA A 57 -4.41 16.25 -29.88
N PRO A 58 -4.61 15.50 -30.98
CA PRO A 58 -5.93 15.38 -31.59
C PRO A 58 -6.96 14.69 -30.69
N ALA A 59 -6.54 13.74 -29.83
CA ALA A 59 -7.42 13.10 -28.88
C ALA A 59 -7.79 14.04 -27.72
N VAL A 60 -6.84 14.86 -27.26
CA VAL A 60 -7.07 15.88 -26.23
C VAL A 60 -7.99 16.97 -26.76
N ASP A 61 -7.72 17.51 -27.94
CA ASP A 61 -8.52 18.56 -28.56
C ASP A 61 -9.94 18.07 -28.87
N ALA A 62 -10.10 16.84 -29.39
CA ALA A 62 -11.42 16.24 -29.59
C ALA A 62 -12.19 16.04 -28.26
N THR A 63 -11.48 15.73 -27.17
CA THR A 63 -12.08 15.61 -25.85
C THR A 63 -12.50 16.99 -25.32
N LEU A 64 -11.67 18.02 -25.49
CA LEU A 64 -11.98 19.39 -25.09
C LEU A 64 -13.16 19.96 -25.89
N ASP A 65 -13.20 19.76 -27.21
CA ASP A 65 -14.31 20.18 -28.06
C ASP A 65 -15.62 19.46 -27.69
N PHE A 66 -15.56 18.16 -27.40
CA PHE A 66 -16.71 17.42 -26.87
C PHE A 66 -17.17 18.01 -25.53
N LEU A 67 -16.23 18.36 -24.65
CA LEU A 67 -16.52 18.99 -23.37
C LEU A 67 -17.23 20.35 -23.51
N HIS A 68 -16.83 21.15 -24.50
CA HIS A 68 -17.41 22.46 -24.74
C HIS A 68 -18.77 22.40 -25.47
N SER A 69 -18.96 21.43 -26.35
CA SER A 69 -20.15 21.33 -27.20
C SER A 69 -21.43 20.91 -26.46
N SER A 70 -21.33 20.18 -25.34
CA SER A 70 -22.49 19.63 -24.62
C SER A 70 -22.28 19.58 -23.10
N PRO A 71 -22.38 20.72 -22.39
CA PRO A 71 -22.08 20.82 -20.96
C PRO A 71 -22.89 19.87 -20.05
N GLU A 72 -24.15 19.60 -20.42
CA GLU A 72 -25.03 18.69 -19.70
C GLU A 72 -24.52 17.24 -19.77
N LEU A 73 -24.14 16.78 -20.96
CA LEU A 73 -23.60 15.43 -21.17
C LEU A 73 -22.27 15.24 -20.46
N VAL A 74 -21.43 16.29 -20.39
CA VAL A 74 -20.18 16.27 -19.63
C VAL A 74 -20.43 16.06 -18.16
N SER A 75 -21.41 16.76 -17.58
CA SER A 75 -21.73 16.66 -16.16
C SER A 75 -22.16 15.24 -15.79
N PHE A 76 -23.00 14.60 -16.61
CA PHE A 76 -23.35 13.19 -16.46
C PHE A 76 -22.15 12.25 -16.68
N ALA A 77 -21.33 12.50 -17.70
CA ALA A 77 -20.16 11.69 -18.01
C ALA A 77 -19.12 11.74 -16.87
N VAL A 78 -18.91 12.90 -16.26
CA VAL A 78 -18.01 13.08 -15.10
C VAL A 78 -18.54 12.30 -13.90
N LEU A 79 -19.84 12.34 -13.64
CA LEU A 79 -20.45 11.57 -12.55
C LEU A 79 -20.28 10.06 -12.76
N LEU A 80 -20.53 9.58 -14.00
CA LEU A 80 -20.31 8.18 -14.38
C LEU A 80 -18.83 7.78 -14.31
N ALA A 81 -17.93 8.66 -14.73
CA ALA A 81 -16.49 8.44 -14.64
C ALA A 81 -16.03 8.35 -13.18
N LEU A 82 -16.57 9.17 -12.29
CA LEU A 82 -16.28 9.11 -10.86
C LEU A 82 -16.76 7.78 -10.26
N LEU A 83 -17.99 7.36 -10.58
CA LEU A 83 -18.53 6.07 -10.13
C LEU A 83 -17.71 4.90 -10.67
N ALA A 84 -17.36 4.92 -11.96
CA ALA A 84 -16.52 3.93 -12.59
C ALA A 84 -15.13 3.89 -11.94
N ALA A 85 -14.53 5.05 -11.66
CA ALA A 85 -13.26 5.16 -10.95
C ALA A 85 -13.34 4.52 -9.56
N THR A 86 -14.42 4.76 -8.79
CA THR A 86 -14.62 4.09 -7.50
C THR A 86 -14.66 2.57 -7.65
N VAL A 87 -15.41 2.04 -8.62
CA VAL A 87 -15.50 0.58 -8.85
C VAL A 87 -14.15 0.01 -9.28
N ILE A 88 -13.44 0.69 -10.18
CA ILE A 88 -12.10 0.28 -10.64
C ILE A 88 -11.14 0.25 -9.46
N VAL A 89 -11.12 1.29 -8.63
CA VAL A 89 -10.24 1.37 -7.46
C VAL A 89 -10.57 0.27 -6.46
N LEU A 90 -11.84 0.05 -6.12
CA LEU A 90 -12.24 -1.03 -5.21
C LEU A 90 -11.84 -2.41 -5.75
N ASN A 91 -12.04 -2.64 -7.05
CA ASN A 91 -11.64 -3.89 -7.68
C ASN A 91 -10.11 -4.06 -7.69
N TRP A 92 -9.38 -2.97 -7.91
CA TRP A 92 -7.93 -2.96 -7.88
C TRP A 92 -7.40 -3.25 -6.48
N ILE A 93 -7.94 -2.61 -5.44
CA ILE A 93 -7.64 -2.89 -4.04
C ILE A 93 -7.89 -4.37 -3.74
N ARG A 94 -9.06 -4.90 -4.10
CA ARG A 94 -9.38 -6.31 -3.90
C ARG A 94 -8.35 -7.23 -4.56
N ARG A 95 -7.95 -6.93 -5.80
CA ARG A 95 -6.95 -7.73 -6.55
C ARG A 95 -5.57 -7.64 -5.91
N VAL A 96 -5.14 -6.45 -5.52
CA VAL A 96 -3.86 -6.20 -4.86
C VAL A 96 -3.82 -6.93 -3.53
N VAL A 97 -4.84 -6.77 -2.68
CA VAL A 97 -4.96 -7.47 -1.40
C VAL A 97 -4.94 -8.98 -1.61
N ALA A 98 -5.78 -9.52 -2.49
CA ALA A 98 -5.82 -10.96 -2.76
C ALA A 98 -4.47 -11.51 -3.25
N PHE A 99 -3.79 -10.78 -4.14
CA PHE A 99 -2.47 -11.15 -4.63
C PHE A 99 -1.44 -11.18 -3.50
N TRP A 100 -1.35 -10.10 -2.70
CA TRP A 100 -0.40 -10.01 -1.60
C TRP A 100 -0.70 -11.01 -0.49
N THR A 101 -1.96 -11.20 -0.13
CA THR A 101 -2.37 -12.23 0.84
C THR A 101 -1.98 -13.62 0.34
N ALA A 102 -2.27 -13.96 -0.92
CA ALA A 102 -1.88 -15.23 -1.49
C ALA A 102 -0.35 -15.41 -1.52
N LEU A 103 0.39 -14.36 -1.86
CA LEU A 103 1.85 -14.37 -1.87
C LEU A 103 2.43 -14.61 -0.48
N VAL A 104 1.97 -13.85 0.52
CA VAL A 104 2.42 -14.00 1.92
C VAL A 104 2.10 -15.39 2.45
N LEU A 105 0.88 -15.90 2.23
CA LEU A 105 0.51 -17.26 2.64
C LEU A 105 1.37 -18.32 1.96
N ARG A 106 1.64 -18.16 0.67
CA ARG A 106 2.51 -19.06 -0.08
C ARG A 106 3.94 -19.03 0.47
N LEU A 107 4.49 -17.86 0.73
CA LEU A 107 5.83 -17.72 1.33
C LEU A 107 5.89 -18.29 2.74
N ALA A 108 4.89 -18.03 3.58
CA ALA A 108 4.80 -18.58 4.92
C ALA A 108 4.72 -20.11 4.90
N PHE A 109 3.93 -20.67 3.98
CA PHE A 109 3.83 -22.12 3.79
C PHE A 109 5.18 -22.73 3.38
N TRP A 110 5.81 -22.23 2.32
CA TRP A 110 7.09 -22.76 1.85
C TRP A 110 8.21 -22.53 2.86
N GLY A 111 8.25 -21.38 3.52
CA GLY A 111 9.17 -21.12 4.63
C GLY A 111 8.98 -22.11 5.77
N GLY A 112 7.74 -22.38 6.17
CA GLY A 112 7.41 -23.39 7.17
C GLY A 112 7.85 -24.79 6.76
N VAL A 113 7.60 -25.20 5.52
CA VAL A 113 8.07 -26.50 4.98
C VAL A 113 9.59 -26.61 5.05
N VAL A 114 10.33 -25.58 4.65
CA VAL A 114 11.80 -25.56 4.72
C VAL A 114 12.28 -25.70 6.17
N VAL A 115 11.67 -24.96 7.10
CA VAL A 115 11.99 -25.05 8.54
C VAL A 115 11.73 -26.45 9.08
N VAL A 116 10.59 -27.07 8.74
CA VAL A 116 10.26 -28.43 9.16
C VAL A 116 11.25 -29.45 8.60
N VAL A 117 11.56 -29.38 7.30
CA VAL A 117 12.54 -30.29 6.68
C VAL A 117 13.92 -30.14 7.32
N ALA A 118 14.37 -28.91 7.55
CA ALA A 118 15.64 -28.64 8.21
C ALA A 118 15.67 -29.16 9.66
N ALA A 119 14.58 -28.96 10.41
CA ALA A 119 14.46 -29.43 11.79
C ALA A 119 14.48 -30.96 11.87
N VAL A 120 13.73 -31.65 11.00
CA VAL A 120 13.72 -33.12 10.92
C VAL A 120 15.11 -33.64 10.56
N TRP A 121 15.81 -32.99 9.61
CA TRP A 121 17.15 -33.39 9.22
C TRP A 121 18.18 -33.25 10.34
N GLN A 122 18.07 -32.21 11.16
CA GLN A 122 19.02 -31.94 12.26
C GLN A 122 18.73 -32.70 13.55
N ARG A 123 17.44 -32.87 13.89
CA ARG A 123 16.99 -33.29 15.25
C ARG A 123 16.10 -34.53 15.24
N GLY A 124 15.67 -35.00 14.07
CA GLY A 124 14.73 -36.10 13.95
C GLY A 124 13.26 -35.69 14.16
N VAL A 125 12.37 -36.64 13.89
CA VAL A 125 10.92 -36.39 13.73
C VAL A 125 10.22 -36.09 15.06
N PHE A 126 10.61 -36.77 16.14
CA PHE A 126 9.88 -36.71 17.42
C PHE A 126 10.04 -35.36 18.14
N GLU A 127 11.25 -34.81 18.15
CA GLU A 127 11.56 -33.52 18.75
C GLU A 127 10.94 -32.37 17.93
N THR A 128 10.95 -32.49 16.60
CA THR A 128 10.30 -31.53 15.69
C THR A 128 8.79 -31.50 15.88
N ALA A 129 8.14 -32.65 16.05
CA ALA A 129 6.69 -32.72 16.28
C ALA A 129 6.28 -32.05 17.59
N ARG A 130 7.05 -32.24 18.67
CA ARG A 130 6.79 -31.59 19.95
C ARG A 130 6.88 -30.08 19.86
N ASP A 131 7.89 -29.56 19.17
CA ASP A 131 8.08 -28.11 19.02
C ASP A 131 7.02 -27.49 18.09
N ALA A 132 6.65 -28.21 17.02
CA ALA A 132 5.58 -27.80 16.11
C ALA A 132 4.22 -27.65 16.82
N VAL A 133 3.89 -28.52 17.78
CA VAL A 133 2.65 -28.41 18.57
C VAL A 133 2.67 -27.17 19.46
N VAL A 134 3.80 -26.87 20.10
CA VAL A 134 3.95 -25.69 20.97
C VAL A 134 3.85 -24.39 20.17
N VAL A 135 4.56 -24.32 19.04
CA VAL A 135 4.52 -23.14 18.15
C VAL A 135 3.15 -23.00 17.50
N GLY A 136 2.57 -24.09 17.00
CA GLY A 136 1.24 -24.12 16.41
C GLY A 136 0.16 -23.65 17.38
N GLY A 137 0.21 -24.11 18.63
CA GLY A 137 -0.72 -23.68 19.68
C GLY A 137 -0.67 -22.17 19.94
N LYS A 138 0.54 -21.57 19.96
CA LYS A 138 0.70 -20.11 20.09
C LYS A 138 0.08 -19.37 18.90
N VAL A 139 0.37 -19.81 17.68
CA VAL A 139 -0.15 -19.17 16.45
C VAL A 139 -1.68 -19.23 16.42
N VAL A 140 -2.28 -20.39 16.73
CA VAL A 140 -3.73 -20.55 16.80
C VAL A 140 -4.34 -19.68 17.90
N GLY A 141 -3.70 -19.61 19.08
CA GLY A 141 -4.14 -18.76 20.19
C GLY A 141 -4.18 -17.28 19.81
N PHE A 142 -3.13 -16.77 19.16
CA PHE A 142 -3.10 -15.38 18.66
C PHE A 142 -4.16 -15.14 17.58
N ALA A 143 -4.35 -16.08 16.64
CA ALA A 143 -5.35 -15.96 15.59
C ALA A 143 -6.78 -15.94 16.18
N ALA A 144 -7.05 -16.75 17.21
CA ALA A 144 -8.32 -16.75 17.92
C ALA A 144 -8.58 -15.41 18.62
N ALA A 145 -7.60 -14.90 19.37
CA ALA A 145 -7.71 -13.60 20.05
C ALA A 145 -7.96 -12.46 19.05
N ALA A 146 -7.25 -12.44 17.92
CA ALA A 146 -7.44 -11.44 16.88
C ALA A 146 -8.83 -11.52 16.24
N LYS A 147 -9.33 -12.74 15.98
CA LYS A 147 -10.69 -12.97 15.47
C LYS A 147 -11.73 -12.48 16.47
N ASP A 148 -11.56 -12.78 17.75
CA ASP A 148 -12.54 -12.44 18.79
C ASP A 148 -12.71 -10.92 18.93
N VAL A 149 -11.61 -10.15 18.89
CA VAL A 149 -11.65 -8.67 18.90
C VAL A 149 -12.42 -8.11 17.69
N TRP A 150 -12.23 -8.69 16.51
CA TRP A 150 -12.90 -8.21 15.31
C TRP A 150 -14.40 -8.56 15.32
N VAL A 151 -14.75 -9.76 15.76
CA VAL A 151 -16.14 -10.21 15.89
C VAL A 151 -16.88 -9.43 16.98
N SER A 152 -16.23 -9.09 18.09
CA SER A 152 -16.86 -8.28 19.14
C SER A 152 -17.24 -6.89 18.64
N GLU A 153 -16.38 -6.26 17.82
CA GLU A 153 -16.68 -4.94 17.27
C GLU A 153 -17.79 -5.00 16.22
N TYR A 154 -17.83 -6.06 15.40
CA TYR A 154 -18.92 -6.24 14.43
C TYR A 154 -20.28 -6.41 15.10
N ARG A 155 -20.34 -7.23 16.17
CA ARG A 155 -21.58 -7.43 16.96
C ARG A 155 -22.06 -6.14 17.59
N ARG A 156 -21.15 -5.30 18.08
CA ARG A 156 -21.48 -4.00 18.66
C ARG A 156 -22.24 -3.11 17.68
N TYR A 157 -21.81 -3.03 16.42
CA TYR A 157 -22.51 -2.25 15.39
C TYR A 157 -23.88 -2.84 15.01
N GLU A 158 -24.03 -4.17 15.00
CA GLU A 158 -25.33 -4.81 14.78
C GLU A 158 -26.34 -4.52 15.92
N GLU A 159 -25.86 -4.44 17.16
CA GLU A 159 -26.69 -4.13 18.32
C GLU A 159 -27.12 -2.66 18.34
N GLU A 160 -26.22 -1.74 18.00
CA GLU A 160 -26.49 -0.30 17.86
C GLU A 160 -27.49 -0.01 16.73
N THR A 161 -27.34 -0.68 15.57
CA THR A 161 -28.29 -0.54 14.45
C THR A 161 -29.67 -1.15 14.75
N LYS A 162 -29.74 -2.28 15.46
CA LYS A 162 -31.02 -2.88 15.90
C LYS A 162 -31.73 -2.01 16.94
N THR A 163 -31.02 -1.44 17.90
CA THR A 163 -31.62 -0.56 18.92
C THR A 163 -32.05 0.79 18.34
N GLN A 164 -31.30 1.34 17.38
CA GLN A 164 -31.69 2.56 16.68
C GLN A 164 -32.92 2.32 15.78
N GLY A 165 -32.97 1.20 15.04
CA GLY A 165 -34.14 0.83 14.22
C GLY A 165 -35.43 0.59 15.02
N ASN A 166 -35.33 0.12 16.27
CA ASN A 166 -36.48 -0.09 17.16
C ASN A 166 -36.99 1.21 17.83
N ARG A 167 -36.22 2.30 17.77
CA ARG A 167 -36.58 3.62 18.35
C ARG A 167 -37.42 4.49 17.42
N TYR A 168 -37.46 4.15 16.13
CA TYR A 168 -38.22 4.85 15.08
C TYR A 168 -39.42 4.03 14.59
N ARG A 169 -39.83 3.01 15.34
CA ARG A 169 -41.02 2.18 15.11
C ARG A 169 -42.00 2.38 16.26
#